data_AF-A0A2H3K9S7-F1
#
_entry.id   AF-A0A2H3K9S7-F1
#
_cell.length_a   1.000
_cell.length_b   1.000
_cell.length_c   1.000
_cell.angle_alpha   90.00
_cell.angle_beta   90.00
_cell.angle_gamma   90.00
#
_symmetry.space_group_name_H-M   'P 1'
#
loop_
_entity.id
_entity.type
_entity.pdbx_description
1 polymer ?
#
loop_
_entity_poly.entity_id
_entity_poly.type
_entity_poly.pdbx_seq_one_letter_code
_entity_poly.pdbx_strand_id
1 'polypeptide(L)' 'MKTLNDSLREEFNEILDTEEYKKIIEIKNLDINILKRAFETLLKYKSEADAIDKSKTEFENFLINHLKTLKNDN' A
#
# COMPACT_ATOMS: atom_id res chain seq x y z
N MET A 1 5.61 16.43 -20.86
CA MET A 1 4.19 16.06 -20.70
C MET A 1 4.11 15.20 -19.45
N LYS A 2 3.28 15.54 -18.46
CA LYS A 2 3.14 14.72 -17.25
C LYS A 2 2.41 13.42 -17.61
N THR A 3 2.87 12.28 -17.10
CA THR A 3 2.15 11.01 -17.25
C THR A 3 1.04 10.92 -16.20
N LEU A 4 0.07 10.02 -16.41
CA LEU A 4 -0.96 9.74 -15.40
C LEU A 4 -0.36 9.32 -14.04
N ASN A 5 0.77 8.59 -14.05
CA ASN A 5 1.45 8.21 -12.83
C ASN A 5 2.10 9.41 -12.14
N ASP A 6 2.58 10.40 -12.89
CA ASP A 6 3.10 11.65 -12.32
C ASP A 6 1.99 12.46 -11.66
N SER A 7 0.81 12.58 -12.30
CA SER A 7 -0.36 13.23 -11.70
C SER A 7 -0.81 12.54 -10.41
N LEU A 8 -0.87 11.20 -10.41
CA LEU A 8 -1.27 10.44 -9.22
C LEU A 8 -0.25 10.55 -8.07
N ARG A 9 1.03 10.66 -8.36
CA ARG A 9 2.06 10.94 -7.35
C ARG A 9 1.87 12.31 -6.72
N GLU A 10 1.59 13.32 -7.53
CA GLU A 10 1.37 14.68 -7.05
C GLU A 10 0.16 14.72 -6.12
N GLU A 11 -0.98 14.18 -6.56
CA GLU A 11 -2.20 14.08 -5.74
C GLU A 11 -1.97 13.30 -4.44
N PHE A 12 -1.25 12.16 -4.49
CA PHE A 12 -0.95 11.39 -3.28
C PHE A 12 -0.07 12.17 -2.29
N ASN A 13 0.91 12.92 -2.79
CA ASN A 13 1.72 13.78 -1.93
C ASN A 13 0.90 14.92 -1.32
N GLU A 14 -0.02 15.52 -2.06
CA GLU A 14 -0.94 16.54 -1.55
C GLU A 14 -1.85 15.98 -0.44
N ILE A 15 -2.39 14.77 -0.63
CA ILE A 15 -3.20 14.07 0.39
C ILE A 15 -2.40 13.87 1.67
N LEU A 16 -1.16 13.36 1.57
CA LEU A 16 -0.29 13.16 2.73
C LEU A 16 0.09 14.48 3.43
N ASP A 17 0.00 15.62 2.74
CA ASP A 17 0.32 16.93 3.30
C ASP A 17 -0.85 17.59 4.03
N THR A 18 -2.07 17.08 3.88
CA THR A 18 -3.24 17.58 4.62
C THR A 18 -3.13 17.30 6.12
N GLU A 19 -3.70 18.18 6.95
CA GLU A 19 -3.63 18.05 8.41
C GLU A 19 -4.24 16.74 8.94
N GLU A 20 -5.31 16.26 8.32
CA GLU A 20 -5.97 15.03 8.72
C GLU A 20 -5.02 13.84 8.62
N TYR A 21 -4.37 13.66 7.46
CA TYR A 21 -3.47 12.53 7.25
C TYR A 21 -2.14 12.71 7.99
N LYS A 22 -1.63 13.94 8.14
CA LYS A 22 -0.47 14.20 9.00
C LYS A 22 -0.70 13.73 10.43
N LYS A 23 -1.86 14.06 11.03
CA LYS A 23 -2.22 13.61 12.39
C LYS A 23 -2.31 12.08 12.45
N ILE A 24 -2.90 11.43 11.45
CA ILE A 24 -2.99 9.97 11.41
C ILE A 24 -1.61 9.31 11.33
N ILE A 25 -0.74 9.83 10.45
CA ILE A 25 0.64 9.35 10.27
C ILE A 25 1.42 9.45 11.58
N GLU A 26 1.29 10.58 12.28
CA GLU A 26 1.93 10.80 13.57
C GLU A 26 1.37 9.87 14.66
N ILE A 27 0.05 9.82 14.85
CA ILE A 27 -0.61 8.98 15.87
C ILE A 27 -0.29 7.50 15.68
N LYS A 28 -0.22 7.04 14.42
CA LYS A 28 0.06 5.64 14.09
C LYS A 28 1.56 5.37 13.90
N ASN A 29 2.42 6.36 14.09
CA ASN A 29 3.87 6.27 13.90
C ASN A 29 4.24 5.64 12.54
N LEU A 30 3.59 6.10 11.47
CA LEU A 30 3.81 5.59 10.12
C LEU A 30 5.00 6.32 9.47
N ASP A 31 5.85 5.58 8.77
CA ASP A 31 6.93 6.19 7.98
C ASP A 31 6.38 6.64 6.62
N ILE A 32 6.39 7.95 6.40
CA ILE A 32 5.92 8.58 5.17
C ILE A 32 6.68 8.07 3.93
N ASN A 33 7.95 7.70 4.07
CA ASN A 33 8.73 7.15 2.96
C ASN A 33 8.27 5.74 2.59
N ILE A 34 7.85 4.95 3.57
CA ILE A 34 7.24 3.63 3.34
C ILE A 34 5.92 3.79 2.59
N LEU A 35 5.07 4.75 3.00
CA LEU A 35 3.81 5.04 2.32
C LEU A 35 4.02 5.45 0.85
N LYS A 36 4.98 6.34 0.59
CA LYS A 36 5.36 6.74 -0.77
C LYS A 36 5.87 5.57 -1.60
N ARG A 37 6.74 4.71 -1.05
CA ARG A 37 7.25 3.50 -1.74
C ARG A 37 6.17 2.45 -2.00
N ALA A 38 5.23 2.28 -1.07
CA ALA A 38 4.09 1.39 -1.26
C ALA A 38 3.21 1.89 -2.42
N PHE A 39 2.97 3.19 -2.49
CA PHE A 39 2.24 3.81 -3.59
C PHE A 39 2.95 3.66 -4.94
N GLU A 40 4.28 3.86 -4.99
CA GLU A 40 5.07 3.59 -6.20
C GLU A 40 4.95 2.13 -6.66
N THR A 41 4.92 1.19 -5.72
CA THR A 41 4.72 -0.23 -6.01
C THR A 41 3.35 -0.45 -6.66
N LEU A 42 2.29 0.14 -6.10
CA LEU A 42 0.94 0.06 -6.67
C LEU A 42 0.87 0.67 -8.08
N LEU A 43 1.52 1.81 -8.31
CA LEU A 43 1.57 2.45 -9.63
C LEU A 43 2.29 1.59 -10.69
N LYS A 44 3.26 0.77 -10.28
CA LYS A 44 3.97 -0.17 -11.18
C LYS A 44 3.10 -1.35 -11.59
N TYR A 45 2.22 -1.83 -10.71
CA TYR A 45 1.33 -2.97 -10.98
C TYR A 45 -0.05 -2.54 -11.52
N LYS A 46 -0.32 -1.23 -11.59
CA LYS A 46 -1.57 -0.66 -12.13
C LYS A 46 -1.88 -1.09 -13.57
N SER A 47 -0.87 -1.43 -14.37
CA SER A 47 -1.02 -1.91 -15.74
C SER A 47 -1.62 -3.33 -15.84
N GLU A 48 -1.72 -4.05 -14.73
CA GLU A 48 -2.32 -5.38 -14.67
C GLU A 48 -3.52 -5.34 -13.71
N ALA A 49 -4.64 -4.75 -14.16
CA ALA A 49 -5.87 -4.71 -13.36
C ALA A 49 -6.33 -6.12 -12.91
N ASP A 50 -6.02 -7.16 -13.69
CA ASP A 50 -6.26 -8.57 -13.35
C ASP A 50 -5.27 -9.13 -12.30
N ALA A 51 -4.11 -8.50 -12.09
CA ALA A 51 -3.10 -8.98 -11.14
C ALA A 51 -3.29 -8.44 -9.72
N ILE A 52 -4.06 -7.36 -9.52
CA ILE A 52 -4.31 -6.79 -8.19
C ILE A 52 -5.18 -7.75 -7.36
N ASP A 53 -6.26 -8.28 -7.92
CA ASP A 53 -7.13 -9.25 -7.23
C ASP A 53 -6.41 -10.58 -6.97
N LYS A 54 -5.56 -11.01 -7.91
CA LYS A 54 -4.72 -12.19 -7.74
C LYS A 54 -3.69 -12.00 -6.63
N SER A 55 -2.98 -10.87 -6.62
CA SER A 55 -1.97 -10.54 -5.60
C SER A 55 -2.61 -10.40 -4.21
N LYS A 56 -3.81 -9.82 -4.14
CA LYS A 56 -4.59 -9.72 -2.89
C LYS A 56 -4.97 -11.12 -2.37
N THR A 57 -5.47 -11.98 -3.24
CA THR A 57 -5.82 -13.36 -2.89
C THR A 57 -4.61 -14.16 -2.41
N GLU A 58 -3.47 -14.03 -3.07
CA GLU A 58 -2.21 -14.68 -2.68
C GLU A 58 -1.71 -14.17 -1.32
N PHE A 59 -1.81 -12.87 -1.07
CA PHE A 59 -1.45 -12.25 0.21
C PHE A 59 -2.35 -12.72 1.36
N GLU A 60 -3.67 -12.77 1.15
CA GLU A 60 -4.63 -13.27 2.15
C GLU A 60 -4.37 -14.74 2.49
N ASN A 61 -4.12 -15.58 1.48
CA ASN A 61 -3.80 -16.99 1.67
C ASN A 61 -2.49 -17.20 2.45
N PHE A 62 -1.48 -16.39 2.16
CA PHE A 62 -0.21 -16.43 2.89
C PHE A 62 -0.42 -16.14 4.38
N LEU A 63 -1.15 -15.07 4.72
CA LEU A 63 -1.45 -14.71 6.11
C LEU A 63 -2.23 -15.81 6.83
N ILE A 64 -3.26 -16.37 6.20
CA ILE A 64 -4.07 -17.46 6.78
C ILE A 64 -3.20 -18.67 7.07
N ASN A 65 -2.34 -19.06 6.14
CA ASN A 65 -1.47 -20.22 6.32
C ASN A 65 -0.42 -19.96 7.39
N HIS A 66 0.18 -18.78 7.42
CA HIS A 66 1.13 -18.40 8.46
C HIS A 66 0.49 -18.44 9.86
N LEU A 67 -0.72 -17.88 10.00
CA LEU A 67 -1.47 -17.91 11.26
C LEU A 67 -1.88 -19.33 11.67
N LYS A 68 -2.26 -20.20 10.72
CA LYS A 68 -2.55 -21.62 10.99
C LYS A 68 -1.30 -22.37 11.46
N THR A 69 -0.14 -22.06 10.88
CA THR A 69 1.13 -22.69 11.27
C THR A 69 1.49 -22.30 12.69
N LEU A 70 1.41 -21.01 13.02
CA LEU A 70 1.63 -20.50 14.39
C LEU A 70 0.63 -21.06 15.43
N LYS A 71 -0.57 -21.44 15.00
CA LYS A 71 -1.61 -22.00 15.89
C LYS A 71 -1.46 -23.51 16.10
N ASN A 72 -0.72 -24.21 15.24
CA ASN A 72 -0.47 -25.65 15.33
C ASN A 72 0.86 -26.00 16.03
N ASP A 73 1.71 -25.01 16.34
CA ASP A 73 2.95 -25.16 17.12
C ASP A 73 2.73 -24.91 18.64
N ASN A 74 1.48 -24.92 19.12
CA ASN A 74 1.08 -24.99 20.54
C ASN A 74 0.30 -26.27 20.81
#